data_AF-A0A146KNW7-F1
#
_entry.id   AF-A0A146KNW7-F1
#
_cell.length_a   1.000
_cell.length_b   1.000
_cell.length_c   1.000
_cell.angle_alpha   90.00
_cell.angle_beta   90.00
_cell.angle_gamma   90.00
#
_symmetry.space_group_name_H-M   'P 1'
#
loop_
_entity.id
_entity.type
_entity.pdbx_description
1 polymer ?
#
loop_
_entity_poly.entity_id
_entity_poly.type
_entity_poly.pdbx_seq_one_letter_code
_entity_poly.pdbx_strand_id
1 'polypeptide(L)'
;MERFVHMPIFHKTVNGCFVRIGIGNHNGKPVYRVAQISEVVETAKVYQLGTTRTNKGLKLRHGTQERVFRLEFISNQEFTEPEFLKWKDTCDRQGVLMPTVDHVENKVKDIKEAMVYQFKEEDVDKMLKEKERFKPNPHNYAMKKTQLMKDRDMATQQGDLEEARRLEVKIQELEERANALDKMRTSTISSISYINNRNRRKNVEEAEKAIMEEVRANKGKKIDDPFTRRSTKPTMKFTKDEPEAFPPPLTQAVESKAPASKNDPKKDRVSINQTDDLFSAHDFDIKIDLAVPLPNNPVSITPRTAIAKDTGPRRSLNLEDYKKKRGLI
;
A
#
# COMPACT_ATOMS: atom_id res chain seq x y z
N MET A 1 9.91 25.05 -9.86
CA MET A 1 8.54 25.61 -9.71
C MET A 1 7.58 24.67 -9.00
N GLU A 2 7.44 23.41 -9.44
CA GLU A 2 6.49 22.43 -8.86
C GLU A 2 6.55 22.29 -7.33
N ARG A 3 7.76 22.26 -6.75
CA ARG A 3 7.93 22.12 -5.29
C ARG A 3 7.46 23.36 -4.51
N PHE A 4 7.63 24.54 -5.10
CA PHE A 4 7.40 25.81 -4.43
C PHE A 4 5.99 26.35 -4.62
N VAL A 5 5.23 25.91 -5.64
CA VAL A 5 3.94 26.52 -6.03
C VAL A 5 2.89 26.56 -4.91
N HIS A 6 2.92 25.58 -4.00
CA HIS A 6 2.00 25.50 -2.87
C HIS A 6 2.58 26.08 -1.58
N MET A 7 3.86 26.47 -1.57
CA MET A 7 4.47 27.03 -0.37
C MET A 7 3.90 28.42 -0.08
N PRO A 8 3.66 28.76 1.20
CA PRO A 8 3.10 30.06 1.57
C PRO A 8 4.05 31.22 1.23
N ILE A 9 5.36 30.98 1.29
CA ILE A 9 6.38 31.97 0.94
C ILE A 9 6.56 32.16 -0.58
N PHE A 10 5.90 31.35 -1.41
CA PHE A 10 6.08 31.33 -2.86
C PHE A 10 6.02 32.72 -3.47
N HIS A 11 4.96 33.48 -3.17
CA HIS A 11 4.74 34.82 -3.72
C HIS A 11 5.91 35.76 -3.44
N LYS A 12 6.45 35.74 -2.22
CA LYS A 12 7.56 36.62 -1.82
C LYS A 12 8.88 36.18 -2.45
N THR A 13 9.13 34.88 -2.50
CA THR A 13 10.39 34.33 -3.02
C THR A 13 10.52 34.53 -4.52
N VAL A 14 9.47 34.24 -5.30
CA VAL A 14 9.57 34.29 -6.77
C VAL A 14 9.47 35.69 -7.34
N ASN A 15 8.93 36.65 -6.59
CA ASN A 15 8.83 38.02 -7.07
C ASN A 15 10.23 38.65 -7.20
N GLY A 16 10.50 39.23 -8.37
CA GLY A 16 11.79 39.76 -8.77
C GLY A 16 12.75 38.73 -9.39
N CYS A 17 12.42 37.44 -9.37
CA CYS A 17 13.23 36.41 -10.05
C CYS A 17 13.02 36.44 -11.57
N PHE A 18 13.90 35.78 -12.30
CA PHE A 18 13.84 35.67 -13.76
C PHE A 18 13.49 34.25 -14.18
N VAL A 19 12.72 34.12 -15.25
CA VAL A 19 12.33 32.84 -15.83
C VAL A 19 12.52 32.82 -17.33
N ARG A 20 12.80 31.62 -17.85
CA ARG A 20 12.87 31.35 -19.29
C ARG A 20 11.48 30.93 -19.76
N ILE A 21 10.79 31.82 -20.45
CA ILE A 21 9.42 31.59 -20.91
C ILE A 21 9.39 31.21 -22.39
N GLY A 22 8.68 30.13 -22.72
CA GLY A 22 8.40 29.74 -24.09
C GLY A 22 7.27 30.60 -24.67
N ILE A 23 7.56 31.38 -25.73
CA ILE A 23 6.57 32.27 -26.36
C ILE A 23 5.88 31.63 -27.57
N GLY A 24 6.32 30.44 -27.98
CA GLY A 24 5.80 29.71 -29.15
C GLY A 24 6.93 29.22 -30.05
N ASN A 25 6.60 28.93 -31.30
CA ASN A 25 7.55 28.39 -32.28
C ASN A 25 7.72 29.37 -33.44
N HIS A 26 8.96 29.53 -33.92
CA HIS A 26 9.29 30.28 -35.12
C HIS A 26 10.05 29.36 -36.08
N ASN A 27 9.52 29.17 -37.29
CA ASN A 27 10.07 28.25 -38.30
C ASN A 27 10.36 26.84 -37.74
N GLY A 28 9.43 26.32 -36.94
CA GLY A 28 9.54 24.99 -36.32
C GLY A 28 10.43 24.92 -35.07
N LYS A 29 11.21 25.97 -34.75
CA LYS A 29 12.06 26.00 -33.56
C LYS A 29 11.34 26.71 -32.40
N PRO A 30 11.31 26.12 -31.19
CA PRO A 30 10.73 26.78 -30.02
C PRO A 30 11.56 28.01 -29.65
N VAL A 31 10.89 29.15 -29.46
CA VAL A 31 11.52 30.43 -29.12
C VAL A 31 11.26 30.76 -27.66
N TYR A 32 12.33 31.10 -26.96
CA TYR A 32 12.30 31.46 -25.56
C TYR A 32 12.69 32.93 -25.36
N ARG A 33 12.23 33.50 -24.25
CA ARG A 33 12.63 34.83 -23.80
C ARG A 33 12.93 34.81 -22.31
N VAL A 34 13.82 35.69 -21.89
CA VAL A 34 14.03 36.01 -20.48
C VAL A 34 12.93 36.98 -20.06
N ALA A 35 12.25 36.68 -18.96
CA ALA A 35 11.26 37.59 -18.39
C ALA A 35 11.41 37.63 -16.86
N GLN A 36 11.17 38.81 -16.29
CA GLN A 36 11.14 39.01 -14.84
C GLN A 36 9.75 38.69 -14.31
N ILE A 37 9.68 38.01 -13.17
CA ILE A 37 8.43 37.80 -12.45
C ILE A 37 8.11 39.08 -11.67
N SER A 38 6.97 39.70 -11.99
CA SER A 38 6.47 40.88 -11.29
C SER A 38 5.48 40.53 -10.18
N GLU A 39 4.63 39.53 -10.39
CA GLU A 39 3.63 39.12 -9.41
C GLU A 39 3.14 37.69 -9.69
N VAL A 40 2.54 37.06 -8.68
CA VAL A 40 1.83 35.78 -8.84
C VAL A 40 0.33 36.07 -8.80
N VAL A 41 -0.38 35.64 -9.83
CA VAL A 41 -1.83 35.83 -9.97
C VAL A 41 -2.56 34.48 -9.96
N GLU A 42 -3.82 34.46 -9.57
CA GLU A 42 -4.68 33.29 -9.78
C GLU A 42 -5.40 33.39 -11.12
N THR A 43 -5.30 32.34 -11.94
CA THR A 43 -6.01 32.23 -13.21
C THR A 43 -7.33 31.48 -13.03
N ALA A 44 -8.28 31.72 -13.92
CA ALA A 44 -9.59 31.06 -13.88
C ALA A 44 -9.53 29.55 -14.20
N LYS A 45 -8.51 29.11 -14.95
CA LYS A 45 -8.40 27.73 -15.43
C LYS A 45 -7.35 26.97 -14.63
N VAL A 46 -7.76 25.88 -13.98
CA VAL A 46 -6.86 24.93 -13.33
C VAL A 46 -6.15 24.09 -14.39
N TYR A 47 -4.84 23.95 -14.28
CA TYR A 47 -4.02 23.15 -15.20
C TYR A 47 -3.08 22.21 -14.42
N GLN A 48 -2.53 21.23 -15.13
CA GLN A 48 -1.58 20.26 -14.57
C GLN A 48 -0.16 20.85 -14.64
N LEU A 49 0.55 20.85 -13.52
CA LEU A 49 1.95 21.24 -13.41
C LEU A 49 2.74 20.05 -12.85
N GLY A 50 3.32 19.26 -13.77
CA GLY A 50 4.00 18.01 -13.46
C GLY A 50 3.07 17.03 -12.74
N THR A 51 3.35 16.76 -11.47
CA THR A 51 2.55 15.86 -10.61
C THR A 51 1.39 16.54 -9.89
N THR A 52 1.36 17.88 -9.87
CA THR A 52 0.40 18.69 -9.10
C THR A 52 -0.57 19.44 -10.01
N ARG A 53 -1.68 19.92 -9.46
CA ARG A 53 -2.61 20.81 -10.17
C ARG A 53 -2.58 22.18 -9.53
N THR A 54 -2.58 23.22 -10.35
CA THR A 54 -2.56 24.60 -9.88
C THR A 54 -3.37 25.50 -10.80
N ASN A 55 -3.90 26.59 -10.25
CA ASN A 55 -4.47 27.70 -11.00
C ASN A 55 -3.59 28.94 -10.96
N LYS A 56 -2.43 28.89 -10.28
CA LYS A 56 -1.51 30.04 -10.17
C LYS A 56 -0.93 30.37 -11.55
N GLY A 57 -0.70 31.63 -11.83
CA GLY A 57 -0.04 32.16 -13.01
C GLY A 57 1.01 33.18 -12.58
N LEU A 58 2.00 33.42 -13.43
CA LEU A 58 3.01 34.45 -13.18
C LEU A 58 2.77 35.61 -14.13
N LYS A 59 2.70 36.81 -13.58
CA LYS A 59 2.78 38.03 -14.37
C LYS A 59 4.25 38.28 -14.69
N LEU A 60 4.59 38.05 -15.95
CA LEU A 60 5.95 38.15 -16.46
C LEU A 60 6.11 39.46 -17.22
N ARG A 61 7.25 40.12 -16.98
CA ARG A 61 7.65 41.36 -17.62
C ARG A 61 8.86 41.12 -18.52
N HIS A 62 8.74 41.49 -19.79
CA HIS A 62 9.83 41.49 -20.76
C HIS A 62 9.96 42.90 -21.34
N GLY A 63 10.92 43.66 -20.83
CA GLY A 63 11.00 45.10 -21.08
C GLY A 63 9.79 45.81 -20.46
N THR A 64 9.00 46.54 -21.25
CA THR A 64 7.76 47.23 -20.83
C THR A 64 6.51 46.36 -20.97
N GLN A 65 6.62 45.21 -21.65
CA GLN A 65 5.47 44.34 -21.87
C GLN A 65 5.25 43.43 -20.68
N GLU A 66 4.05 43.47 -20.12
CA GLU A 66 3.62 42.58 -19.04
C GLU A 66 2.50 41.66 -19.51
N ARG A 67 2.64 40.36 -19.27
CA ARG A 67 1.60 39.36 -19.56
C ARG A 67 1.59 38.26 -18.51
N VAL A 68 0.40 37.70 -18.28
CA VAL A 68 0.23 36.56 -17.39
C VAL A 68 0.47 35.27 -18.18
N PHE A 69 1.39 34.45 -17.68
CA PHE A 69 1.68 33.13 -18.21
C PHE A 69 1.41 32.06 -17.16
N ARG A 70 1.01 30.88 -17.63
CA ARG A 70 0.96 29.69 -16.79
C ARG A 70 2.36 29.14 -16.56
N LEU A 71 2.54 28.45 -15.44
CA LEU A 71 3.81 27.86 -15.05
C LEU A 71 4.24 26.73 -16.00
N GLU A 72 3.32 26.14 -16.77
CA GLU A 72 3.59 25.07 -17.75
C GLU A 72 4.51 25.52 -18.90
N PHE A 73 4.54 26.82 -19.23
CA PHE A 73 5.35 27.36 -20.32
C PHE A 73 6.78 27.75 -19.89
N ILE A 74 7.10 27.59 -18.60
CA ILE A 74 8.42 27.93 -18.06
C ILE A 74 9.37 26.76 -18.32
N SER A 75 10.49 27.05 -18.96
CA SER A 75 11.54 26.07 -19.23
C SER A 75 12.38 25.82 -17.98
N ASN A 76 12.82 24.58 -17.80
CA ASN A 76 13.81 24.21 -16.78
C ASN A 76 15.27 24.39 -17.25
N GLN A 77 15.48 24.83 -18.49
CA GLN A 77 16.81 25.07 -19.06
C GLN A 77 17.35 26.45 -18.67
N GLU A 78 18.67 26.57 -18.62
CA GLU A 78 19.37 27.83 -18.37
C GLU A 78 19.15 28.84 -19.51
N PHE A 79 19.42 30.12 -19.21
CA PHE A 79 19.36 31.17 -20.21
C PHE A 79 20.49 31.00 -21.21
N THR A 80 20.16 31.06 -22.50
CA THR A 80 21.19 31.07 -23.53
C THR A 80 21.69 32.51 -23.74
N GLU A 81 22.96 32.65 -24.12
CA GLU A 81 23.56 33.94 -24.43
C GLU A 81 22.74 34.81 -25.41
N PRO A 82 22.24 34.28 -26.56
CA PRO A 82 21.42 35.08 -27.46
C PRO A 82 20.08 35.53 -26.85
N GLU A 83 19.48 34.73 -25.97
CA GLU A 83 18.25 35.11 -25.26
C GLU A 83 18.51 36.27 -24.28
N PHE A 84 19.64 36.19 -23.56
CA PHE A 84 20.07 37.23 -22.62
C PHE A 84 20.44 38.53 -23.34
N LEU A 85 21.24 38.46 -24.40
CA LEU A 85 21.62 39.63 -25.19
C LEU A 85 20.40 40.35 -25.77
N LYS A 86 19.43 39.58 -26.29
CA LYS A 86 18.17 40.13 -26.80
C LYS A 86 17.32 40.78 -25.71
N TRP A 87 17.29 40.19 -24.52
CA TRP A 87 16.60 40.77 -23.38
C TRP A 87 17.28 42.07 -22.93
N LYS A 88 18.61 42.08 -22.81
CA LYS A 88 19.40 43.28 -22.48
C LYS A 88 19.16 44.41 -23.48
N ASP A 89 19.27 44.15 -24.78
CA ASP A 89 19.00 45.12 -25.84
C ASP A 89 17.55 45.65 -25.79
N THR A 90 16.59 44.82 -25.35
CA THR A 90 15.20 45.26 -25.17
C THR A 90 15.05 46.15 -23.93
N CYS A 91 15.74 45.83 -22.83
CA CYS A 91 15.77 46.67 -21.63
C CYS A 91 16.42 48.03 -21.90
N ASP A 92 17.56 48.05 -22.58
CA ASP A 92 18.29 49.28 -22.93
C ASP A 92 17.44 50.20 -23.83
N ARG A 93 16.81 49.64 -24.88
CA ARG A 93 15.93 50.41 -25.78
C ARG A 93 14.67 50.95 -25.11
N GLN A 94 14.16 50.25 -24.10
CA GLN A 94 12.91 50.62 -23.43
C GLN A 94 13.15 51.36 -22.11
N GLY A 95 14.40 51.67 -21.76
CA GLY A 95 14.75 52.39 -20.53
C GLY A 95 14.41 51.61 -19.26
N VAL A 96 14.36 50.28 -19.31
CA VAL A 96 14.11 49.44 -18.14
C VAL A 96 15.43 49.19 -17.42
N LEU A 97 15.48 49.55 -16.13
CA LEU A 97 16.66 49.36 -15.31
C LEU A 97 17.03 47.87 -15.22
N MET A 98 18.28 47.58 -15.55
CA MET A 98 18.87 46.26 -15.40
C MET A 98 19.06 45.94 -13.91
N PRO A 99 18.84 44.68 -13.49
CA PRO A 99 19.08 44.26 -12.11
C PRO A 99 20.57 44.42 -11.77
N THR A 100 20.85 44.90 -10.56
CA THR A 100 22.21 44.96 -10.03
C THR A 100 22.72 43.57 -9.66
N VAL A 101 24.03 43.37 -9.65
CA VAL A 101 24.65 42.11 -9.21
C VAL A 101 24.23 41.78 -7.79
N ASP A 102 24.23 42.77 -6.89
CA ASP A 102 23.77 42.64 -5.50
C ASP A 102 22.32 42.15 -5.41
N HIS A 103 21.43 42.63 -6.29
CA HIS A 103 20.05 42.17 -6.33
C HIS A 103 19.96 40.68 -6.69
N VAL A 104 20.76 40.24 -7.68
CA VAL A 104 20.81 38.84 -8.08
C VAL A 104 21.37 37.97 -6.96
N GLU A 105 22.46 38.39 -6.30
CA GLU A 105 23.05 37.65 -5.18
C GLU A 105 22.10 37.53 -3.99
N ASN A 106 21.42 38.62 -3.63
CA ASN A 106 20.40 38.59 -2.57
C ASN A 106 19.24 37.68 -2.95
N LYS A 107 18.79 37.69 -4.20
CA LYS A 107 17.74 36.76 -4.66
C LYS A 107 18.19 35.30 -4.66
N VAL A 108 19.45 35.02 -4.96
CA VAL A 108 20.00 33.66 -4.83
C VAL A 108 20.00 33.21 -3.37
N LYS A 109 20.29 34.11 -2.41
CA LYS A 109 20.17 33.82 -0.97
C LYS A 109 18.71 33.55 -0.57
N ASP A 110 17.76 34.39 -0.99
CA ASP A 110 16.33 34.19 -0.75
C ASP A 110 15.84 32.81 -1.21
N ILE A 111 16.29 32.34 -2.39
CA ILE A 111 15.92 31.03 -2.94
C ILE A 111 16.53 29.89 -2.12
N LYS A 112 17.79 30.03 -1.69
CA LYS A 112 18.47 29.04 -0.83
C LYS A 112 17.77 28.92 0.52
N GLU A 113 17.40 30.05 1.13
CA GLU A 113 16.63 30.07 2.38
C GLU A 113 15.24 29.43 2.20
N ALA A 114 14.55 29.73 1.10
CA ALA A 114 13.26 29.12 0.78
C ALA A 114 13.36 27.59 0.59
N MET A 115 14.49 27.07 0.12
CA MET A 115 14.70 25.62 -0.04
C MET A 115 14.90 24.90 1.29
N VAL A 116 15.44 25.58 2.30
CA VAL A 116 15.67 25.05 3.65
C VAL A 116 14.54 25.45 4.63
N TYR A 117 13.51 26.13 4.12
CA TYR A 117 12.39 26.61 4.94
C TYR A 117 11.75 25.48 5.75
N GLN A 118 11.71 25.67 7.07
CA GLN A 118 11.03 24.76 7.98
C GLN A 118 9.55 25.07 8.00
N PHE A 119 8.74 24.07 7.62
CA PHE A 119 7.29 24.21 7.59
C PHE A 119 6.73 24.31 9.00
N LYS A 120 5.96 25.37 9.25
CA LYS A 120 5.10 25.45 10.43
C LYS A 120 3.85 24.60 10.22
N GLU A 121 3.21 24.16 11.30
CA GLU A 121 1.97 23.37 11.23
C GLU A 121 0.88 24.09 10.41
N GLU A 122 0.69 25.39 10.65
CA GLU A 122 -0.25 26.23 9.89
C GLU A 122 0.05 26.28 8.38
N ASP A 123 1.33 26.22 8.00
CA ASP A 123 1.77 26.25 6.61
C ASP A 123 1.48 24.93 5.91
N VAL A 124 1.66 23.81 6.62
CA VAL A 124 1.32 22.47 6.15
C VAL A 124 -0.18 22.36 5.90
N ASP A 125 -1.00 22.89 6.80
CA ASP A 125 -2.45 22.91 6.64
C ASP A 125 -2.90 23.72 5.42
N LYS A 126 -2.30 24.89 5.20
CA LYS A 126 -2.57 25.70 4.00
C LYS A 126 -2.17 24.95 2.73
N MET A 127 -1.01 24.29 2.74
CA MET A 127 -0.53 23.47 1.62
C MET A 127 -1.47 22.30 1.33
N LEU A 128 -1.98 21.64 2.35
CA LEU A 128 -2.95 20.53 2.22
C LEU A 128 -4.27 21.03 1.65
N LYS A 129 -4.81 22.14 2.19
CA LYS A 129 -6.06 22.75 1.70
C LYS A 129 -5.96 23.18 0.23
N GLU A 130 -4.85 23.81 -0.17
CA GLU A 130 -4.62 24.17 -1.58
C GLU A 130 -4.53 22.94 -2.49
N LYS A 131 -3.82 21.89 -2.06
CA LYS A 131 -3.69 20.66 -2.84
C LYS A 131 -5.00 19.89 -2.93
N GLU A 132 -5.81 19.92 -1.87
CA GLU A 132 -7.14 19.30 -1.84
C GLU A 132 -8.14 20.07 -2.71
N ARG A 133 -8.08 21.41 -2.74
CA ARG A 133 -8.96 22.27 -3.57
C ARG A 133 -9.02 21.85 -5.04
N PHE A 134 -7.90 21.39 -5.60
CA PHE A 134 -7.81 21.01 -7.02
C PHE A 134 -7.84 19.50 -7.27
N LYS A 135 -7.99 18.68 -6.22
CA LYS A 135 -8.13 17.23 -6.31
C LYS A 135 -9.61 16.86 -6.17
N PRO A 136 -10.28 16.45 -7.27
CA PRO A 136 -11.70 16.10 -7.21
C PRO A 136 -11.95 14.82 -6.41
N ASN A 137 -10.98 13.90 -6.38
CA ASN A 137 -11.14 12.60 -5.72
C ASN A 137 -10.09 12.42 -4.61
N PRO A 138 -10.49 11.92 -3.42
CA PRO A 138 -9.55 11.55 -2.38
C PRO A 138 -8.74 10.33 -2.82
N HIS A 139 -7.44 10.32 -2.48
CA HIS A 139 -6.57 9.18 -2.80
C HIS A 139 -6.90 7.94 -1.95
N ASN A 140 -7.30 8.17 -0.70
CA ASN A 140 -7.72 7.11 0.22
C ASN A 140 -9.18 7.34 0.66
N TYR A 141 -10.09 6.61 0.02
CA TYR A 141 -11.52 6.65 0.31
C TYR A 141 -11.81 6.24 1.76
N ALA A 142 -11.08 5.28 2.32
CA ALA A 142 -11.27 4.85 3.71
C ALA A 142 -10.94 5.95 4.73
N MET A 143 -9.81 6.64 4.55
CA MET A 143 -9.42 7.76 5.43
C MET A 143 -10.38 8.94 5.34
N LYS A 144 -10.85 9.27 4.14
CA LYS A 144 -11.83 10.36 3.99
C LYS A 144 -13.19 9.97 4.56
N LYS A 145 -13.59 8.70 4.44
CA LYS A 145 -14.79 8.15 5.10
C LYS A 145 -14.68 8.26 6.62
N THR A 146 -13.58 7.81 7.23
CA THR A 146 -13.42 7.89 8.69
C THR A 146 -13.44 9.32 9.20
N GLN A 147 -12.83 10.26 8.46
CA GLN A 147 -12.89 11.69 8.77
C GLN A 147 -14.32 12.22 8.72
N LEU A 148 -15.06 11.97 7.62
CA LEU A 148 -16.45 12.42 7.48
C LEU A 148 -17.39 11.79 8.51
N MET A 149 -17.18 10.51 8.85
CA MET A 149 -17.92 9.83 9.91
C MET A 149 -17.69 10.51 11.26
N LYS A 150 -16.43 10.83 11.59
CA LYS A 150 -16.10 11.56 12.82
C LYS A 150 -16.74 12.95 12.84
N ASP A 151 -16.66 13.69 11.74
CA ASP A 151 -17.23 15.05 11.64
C ASP A 151 -18.75 15.03 11.79
N ARG A 152 -19.43 14.03 11.22
CA ARG A 152 -20.87 13.84 11.40
C ARG A 152 -21.21 13.51 12.85
N ASP A 153 -20.46 12.61 13.47
CA ASP A 153 -20.70 12.21 14.86
C ASP A 153 -20.51 13.41 15.80
N MET A 154 -19.54 14.29 15.52
CA MET A 154 -19.36 15.56 16.23
C MET A 154 -20.54 16.54 15.99
N ALA A 155 -20.98 16.72 14.74
CA ALA A 155 -22.12 17.59 14.43
C ALA A 155 -23.41 17.10 15.10
N THR A 156 -23.61 15.79 15.15
CA THR A 156 -24.74 15.15 15.83
C THR A 156 -24.69 15.40 17.34
N GLN A 157 -23.50 15.29 17.96
CA GLN A 157 -23.31 15.59 19.39
C GLN A 157 -23.53 17.08 19.71
N GLN A 158 -23.21 17.98 18.78
CA GLN A 158 -23.45 19.43 18.91
C GLN A 158 -24.93 19.82 18.66
N GLY A 159 -25.75 18.90 18.16
CA GLY A 159 -27.17 19.14 17.86
C GLY A 159 -27.42 19.80 16.50
N ASP A 160 -26.40 19.95 15.65
CA ASP A 160 -26.55 20.45 14.29
C ASP A 160 -26.94 19.32 13.32
N LEU A 161 -28.25 19.04 13.27
CA LEU A 161 -28.81 17.95 12.46
C LEU A 161 -28.72 18.23 10.95
N GLU A 162 -28.66 19.49 10.53
CA GLU A 162 -28.59 19.84 9.11
C GLU A 162 -27.19 19.58 8.56
N GLU A 163 -26.13 19.94 9.30
CA GLU A 163 -24.76 19.62 8.88
C GLU A 163 -24.48 18.11 8.98
N ALA A 164 -25.02 17.42 9.99
CA ALA A 164 -24.96 15.97 10.08
C ALA A 164 -25.59 15.28 8.84
N ARG A 165 -26.76 15.75 8.37
CA ARG A 165 -27.40 15.23 7.15
C ARG A 165 -26.54 15.47 5.91
N ARG A 166 -25.94 16.66 5.78
CA ARG A 166 -25.04 16.97 4.65
C ARG A 166 -23.81 16.08 4.63
N LEU A 167 -23.23 15.80 5.80
CA LEU A 167 -22.08 14.91 5.93
C LEU A 167 -22.46 13.46 5.61
N GLU A 168 -23.65 13.00 6.01
CA GLU A 168 -24.17 11.68 5.66
C GLU A 168 -24.29 11.49 4.13
N VAL A 169 -24.83 12.49 3.42
CA VAL A 169 -24.91 12.47 1.94
C VAL A 169 -23.51 12.36 1.33
N LYS A 170 -22.53 13.13 1.83
CA LYS A 170 -21.14 13.05 1.35
C LYS A 170 -20.50 11.68 1.63
N ILE A 171 -20.81 11.05 2.76
CA ILE A 171 -20.35 9.68 3.06
C ILE A 171 -20.93 8.71 2.05
N GLN A 172 -22.22 8.80 1.77
CA GLN A 172 -22.90 7.92 0.82
C GLN A 172 -22.36 8.07 -0.60
N GLU A 173 -22.19 9.29 -1.10
CA GLU A 173 -21.57 9.55 -2.41
C GLU A 173 -20.15 8.97 -2.52
N LEU A 174 -19.39 9.06 -1.43
CA LEU A 174 -18.02 8.55 -1.37
C LEU A 174 -18.00 7.02 -1.39
N GLU A 175 -18.91 6.38 -0.67
CA GLU A 175 -19.11 4.92 -0.67
C GLU A 175 -19.58 4.40 -2.03
N GLU A 176 -20.56 5.06 -2.64
CA GLU A 176 -21.09 4.67 -3.94
C GLU A 176 -19.99 4.72 -5.02
N ARG A 177 -19.19 5.80 -5.03
CA ARG A 177 -18.04 5.92 -5.94
C ARG A 177 -16.98 4.86 -5.67
N ALA A 178 -16.68 4.58 -4.40
CA ALA A 178 -15.72 3.53 -4.04
C ALA A 178 -16.18 2.15 -4.49
N ASN A 179 -17.48 1.84 -4.29
CA ASN A 179 -18.08 0.58 -4.70
C ASN A 179 -18.15 0.45 -6.24
N ALA A 180 -18.42 1.55 -6.96
CA ALA A 180 -18.37 1.55 -8.42
C ALA A 180 -16.97 1.22 -8.96
N LEU A 181 -15.92 1.81 -8.36
CA LEU A 181 -14.53 1.50 -8.72
C LEU A 181 -14.15 0.07 -8.35
N ASP A 182 -14.57 -0.42 -7.18
CA ASP A 182 -14.33 -1.80 -6.76
C ASP A 182 -15.03 -2.79 -7.69
N LYS A 183 -16.27 -2.52 -8.10
CA LYS A 183 -17.01 -3.31 -9.08
C LYS A 183 -16.32 -3.35 -10.45
N MET A 184 -15.72 -2.25 -10.90
CA MET A 184 -14.92 -2.26 -12.14
C MET A 184 -13.68 -3.13 -11.99
N ARG A 185 -12.95 -3.02 -10.88
CA ARG A 185 -11.73 -3.81 -10.61
C ARG A 185 -12.03 -5.30 -10.44
N THR A 186 -13.11 -5.61 -9.73
CA THR A 186 -13.52 -6.98 -9.43
C THR A 186 -14.34 -7.61 -10.54
N SER A 187 -14.71 -6.88 -11.60
CA SER A 187 -15.51 -7.42 -12.71
C SER A 187 -14.90 -8.70 -13.34
N THR A 188 -13.58 -8.70 -13.59
CA THR A 188 -12.85 -9.87 -14.09
C THR A 188 -12.65 -10.95 -13.02
N ILE A 189 -12.57 -10.57 -11.75
CA ILE A 189 -12.27 -11.46 -10.60
C ILE A 189 -13.56 -12.07 -10.02
N SER A 190 -14.73 -11.49 -10.29
CA SER A 190 -16.03 -11.88 -9.74
C SER A 190 -16.39 -13.32 -10.12
N SER A 191 -16.07 -13.73 -11.35
CA SER A 191 -16.24 -15.10 -11.83
C SER A 191 -15.43 -16.12 -11.01
N ILE A 192 -14.21 -15.75 -10.63
CA ILE A 192 -13.30 -16.61 -9.85
C ILE A 192 -13.75 -16.66 -8.37
N SER A 193 -14.18 -15.54 -7.80
CA SER A 193 -14.72 -15.49 -6.44
C SER A 193 -15.96 -16.37 -6.27
N TYR A 194 -16.88 -16.38 -7.25
CA TYR A 194 -18.05 -17.25 -7.24
C TYR A 194 -17.66 -18.75 -7.26
N ILE A 195 -16.68 -19.13 -8.07
CA ILE A 195 -16.18 -20.51 -8.15
C ILE A 195 -15.53 -20.91 -6.82
N ASN A 196 -14.69 -20.05 -6.25
CA ASN A 196 -14.01 -20.29 -4.98
C ASN A 196 -15.00 -20.41 -3.82
N ASN A 197 -16.00 -19.53 -3.76
CA ASN A 197 -17.03 -19.59 -2.72
C ASN A 197 -17.88 -20.86 -2.84
N ARG A 198 -18.21 -21.27 -4.07
CA ARG A 198 -18.91 -22.54 -4.33
C ARG A 198 -18.08 -23.76 -3.91
N ASN A 199 -16.78 -23.77 -4.22
CA ASN A 199 -15.89 -24.86 -3.83
C ASN A 199 -15.70 -24.90 -2.30
N ARG A 200 -15.57 -23.74 -1.65
CA ARG A 200 -15.50 -23.64 -0.19
C ARG A 200 -16.76 -24.17 0.48
N ARG A 201 -17.94 -23.81 -0.04
CA ARG A 201 -19.22 -24.30 0.47
C ARG A 201 -19.35 -25.81 0.29
N LYS A 202 -19.01 -26.34 -0.89
CA LYS A 202 -19.02 -27.78 -1.15
C LYS A 202 -18.06 -28.55 -0.24
N ASN A 203 -16.86 -28.03 -0.02
CA ASN A 203 -15.88 -28.66 0.87
C ASN A 203 -16.40 -28.69 2.33
N VAL A 204 -17.11 -27.64 2.76
CA VAL A 204 -17.74 -27.62 4.09
C VAL A 204 -18.90 -28.63 4.20
N GLU A 205 -19.78 -28.68 3.21
CA GLU A 205 -20.91 -29.64 3.18
C GLU A 205 -20.41 -31.10 3.12
N GLU A 206 -19.38 -31.36 2.32
CA GLU A 206 -18.77 -32.68 2.19
C GLU A 206 -18.04 -33.08 3.48
N ALA A 207 -17.31 -32.16 4.12
CA ALA A 207 -16.70 -32.39 5.42
C ALA A 207 -17.75 -32.66 6.51
N GLU A 208 -18.86 -31.92 6.55
CA GLU A 208 -19.94 -32.14 7.52
C GLU A 208 -20.61 -33.50 7.30
N LYS A 209 -20.85 -33.89 6.04
CA LYS A 209 -21.42 -35.19 5.69
C LYS A 209 -20.49 -36.34 6.04
N ALA A 210 -19.19 -36.22 5.76
CA ALA A 210 -18.18 -37.20 6.14
C ALA A 210 -18.12 -37.39 7.67
N ILE A 211 -18.10 -36.29 8.44
CA ILE A 211 -18.15 -36.34 9.91
C ILE A 211 -19.43 -37.03 10.39
N MET A 212 -20.60 -36.73 9.79
CA MET A 212 -21.87 -37.34 10.17
C MET A 212 -21.92 -38.84 9.85
N GLU A 213 -21.35 -39.26 8.73
CA GLU A 213 -21.24 -40.67 8.33
C GLU A 213 -20.25 -41.43 9.21
N GLU A 214 -19.11 -40.85 9.58
CA GLU A 214 -18.19 -41.43 10.57
C GLU A 214 -18.85 -41.58 11.94
N VAL A 215 -19.58 -40.56 12.41
CA VAL A 215 -20.35 -40.64 13.66
C VAL A 215 -21.43 -41.71 13.59
N ARG A 216 -22.06 -41.91 12.43
CA ARG A 216 -23.10 -42.93 12.21
C ARG A 216 -22.52 -44.34 12.11
N ALA A 217 -21.38 -44.51 11.44
CA ALA A 217 -20.65 -45.78 11.32
C ALA A 217 -19.99 -46.20 12.65
N ASN A 218 -19.51 -45.22 13.43
CA ASN A 218 -18.97 -45.43 14.77
C ASN A 218 -20.06 -45.56 15.84
N LYS A 219 -21.34 -45.41 15.48
CA LYS A 219 -22.47 -45.57 16.40
C LYS A 219 -22.66 -47.06 16.71
N GLY A 220 -21.94 -47.54 17.73
CA GLY A 220 -22.05 -48.89 18.26
C GLY A 220 -20.80 -49.76 18.11
N LYS A 221 -19.73 -49.27 17.48
CA LYS A 221 -18.44 -49.99 17.40
C LYS A 221 -17.35 -49.18 18.10
N LYS A 222 -16.77 -49.78 19.15
CA LYS A 222 -15.58 -49.24 19.82
C LYS A 222 -14.37 -49.60 18.96
N ILE A 223 -14.08 -48.76 17.99
CA ILE A 223 -12.92 -48.93 17.11
C ILE A 223 -11.67 -48.64 17.95
N ASP A 224 -10.81 -49.64 18.12
CA ASP A 224 -9.51 -49.47 18.80
C ASP A 224 -8.57 -48.78 17.81
N ASP A 225 -8.64 -47.45 17.78
CA ASP A 225 -7.83 -46.62 16.89
C ASP A 225 -6.35 -46.66 17.36
N PRO A 226 -5.41 -47.14 16.51
CA PRO A 226 -3.99 -47.26 16.85
C PRO A 226 -3.31 -45.92 17.17
N PHE A 227 -3.95 -44.79 16.87
CA PHE A 227 -3.47 -43.44 17.20
C PHE A 227 -4.23 -42.79 18.37
N THR A 228 -5.24 -43.45 18.94
CA THR A 228 -5.88 -42.95 20.18
C THR A 228 -4.94 -43.09 21.37
N ARG A 229 -4.77 -42.00 22.12
CA ARG A 229 -3.95 -41.99 23.32
C ARG A 229 -4.58 -42.89 24.38
N ARG A 230 -3.92 -44.03 24.70
CA ARG A 230 -4.35 -44.94 25.76
C ARG A 230 -4.25 -44.24 27.11
N SER A 231 -5.37 -44.15 27.83
CA SER A 231 -5.38 -43.62 29.19
C SER A 231 -4.76 -44.66 30.14
N THR A 232 -3.52 -44.45 30.57
CA THR A 232 -2.86 -45.30 31.57
C THR A 232 -3.17 -44.78 32.97
N LYS A 233 -3.73 -45.63 33.84
CA LYS A 233 -3.82 -45.37 35.28
C LYS A 233 -2.64 -46.08 35.97
N PRO A 234 -1.85 -45.41 36.83
CA PRO A 234 -0.79 -46.07 37.58
C PRO A 234 -1.37 -47.12 38.53
N THR A 235 -0.83 -48.35 38.51
CA THR A 235 -1.12 -49.40 39.50
C THR A 235 0.16 -49.75 40.24
N MET A 236 0.15 -49.61 41.57
CA MET A 236 1.25 -50.02 42.44
C MET A 236 1.21 -51.55 42.59
N LYS A 237 2.20 -52.27 42.03
CA LYS A 237 2.39 -53.69 42.31
C LYS A 237 3.39 -53.83 43.46
N PHE A 238 2.94 -54.34 44.60
CA PHE A 238 3.83 -54.85 45.65
C PHE A 238 3.87 -56.37 45.52
N THR A 239 4.99 -56.91 45.02
CA THR A 239 5.28 -58.34 45.04
C THR A 239 6.55 -58.55 45.85
N LYS A 240 6.45 -59.43 46.86
CA LYS A 240 7.54 -59.97 47.65
C LYS A 240 8.24 -61.05 46.81
N ASP A 241 9.55 -60.99 46.70
CA ASP A 241 10.38 -61.86 45.85
C ASP A 241 10.24 -63.36 46.20
N GLU A 242 10.01 -64.20 45.19
CA GLU A 242 10.34 -65.63 45.16
C GLU A 242 10.81 -65.98 43.72
N PRO A 243 11.78 -66.90 43.54
CA PRO A 243 12.69 -66.90 42.38
C PRO A 243 12.25 -67.79 41.21
N GLU A 244 12.87 -67.50 40.05
CA GLU A 244 12.65 -68.08 38.73
C GLU A 244 13.03 -69.57 38.56
N ALA A 245 12.36 -70.24 37.61
CA ALA A 245 12.84 -71.46 36.95
C ALA A 245 12.64 -71.37 35.41
N PHE A 246 13.73 -71.52 34.65
CA PHE A 246 13.83 -71.64 33.18
C PHE A 246 13.91 -73.14 32.74
N PRO A 247 14.16 -73.51 31.45
CA PRO A 247 13.45 -73.34 30.15
C PRO A 247 13.22 -74.73 29.44
N PRO A 248 12.98 -74.85 28.10
CA PRO A 248 14.12 -75.08 27.17
C PRO A 248 13.97 -74.51 25.71
N PRO A 249 15.04 -74.56 24.86
CA PRO A 249 15.15 -73.78 23.61
C PRO A 249 15.43 -74.58 22.28
N LEU A 250 15.38 -73.83 21.14
CA LEU A 250 15.92 -74.06 19.75
C LEU A 250 15.14 -75.02 18.81
N THR A 251 14.95 -74.76 17.49
CA THR A 251 15.96 -74.59 16.39
C THR A 251 15.41 -74.00 15.06
N GLN A 252 16.30 -73.27 14.33
CA GLN A 252 16.66 -73.19 12.86
C GLN A 252 15.57 -73.36 11.74
N ALA A 253 15.59 -72.76 10.53
CA ALA A 253 16.70 -72.43 9.61
C ALA A 253 16.24 -71.68 8.30
N VAL A 254 17.13 -70.83 7.76
CA VAL A 254 17.51 -70.47 6.35
C VAL A 254 16.46 -70.21 5.24
N GLU A 255 16.51 -69.03 4.57
CA GLU A 255 17.02 -68.87 3.18
C GLU A 255 16.94 -67.44 2.61
N SER A 256 17.89 -67.17 1.71
CA SER A 256 18.28 -65.90 1.09
C SER A 256 17.87 -65.85 -0.39
N LYS A 257 17.57 -64.66 -0.93
CA LYS A 257 17.99 -64.14 -2.26
C LYS A 257 17.27 -62.82 -2.63
N ALA A 258 18.06 -61.83 -3.03
CA ALA A 258 17.62 -60.72 -3.90
C ALA A 258 17.54 -61.22 -5.37
N PRO A 259 16.84 -60.50 -6.27
CA PRO A 259 17.59 -59.57 -7.14
C PRO A 259 16.80 -58.31 -7.57
N ALA A 260 17.52 -57.49 -8.36
CA ALA A 260 17.31 -56.08 -8.66
C ALA A 260 16.58 -55.74 -9.98
N SER A 261 16.45 -54.42 -10.22
CA SER A 261 16.09 -53.67 -11.44
C SER A 261 14.58 -53.47 -11.69
N LYS A 262 14.08 -52.30 -12.13
CA LYS A 262 14.61 -51.36 -13.15
C LYS A 262 14.19 -49.90 -12.89
N ASN A 263 15.09 -48.98 -13.20
CA ASN A 263 14.80 -47.60 -13.55
C ASN A 263 14.11 -47.53 -14.93
N ASP A 264 13.21 -46.56 -15.13
CA ASP A 264 13.30 -45.68 -16.31
C ASP A 264 12.56 -44.34 -16.07
N PRO A 265 13.11 -43.20 -16.54
CA PRO A 265 12.56 -41.86 -16.33
C PRO A 265 11.83 -41.31 -17.56
N LYS A 266 10.77 -40.52 -17.36
CA LYS A 266 10.21 -39.59 -18.36
C LYS A 266 9.49 -38.44 -17.64
N LYS A 267 9.51 -37.18 -18.05
CA LYS A 267 10.30 -36.36 -18.99
C LYS A 267 9.70 -34.96 -18.83
N ASP A 268 10.42 -34.03 -18.21
CA ASP A 268 10.03 -32.62 -18.22
C ASP A 268 10.10 -32.07 -19.65
N ARG A 269 9.01 -31.42 -20.07
CA ARG A 269 9.02 -30.50 -21.21
C ARG A 269 8.40 -29.19 -20.77
N VAL A 270 9.28 -28.25 -20.49
CA VAL A 270 9.01 -26.82 -20.50
C VAL A 270 8.80 -26.38 -21.95
N SER A 271 7.69 -25.70 -22.23
CA SER A 271 7.55 -24.83 -23.39
C SER A 271 7.15 -23.44 -22.87
N ILE A 272 8.14 -22.54 -22.90
CA ILE A 272 8.04 -21.11 -22.68
C ILE A 272 7.28 -20.51 -23.86
N ASN A 273 6.19 -19.80 -23.59
CA ASN A 273 5.71 -18.69 -24.40
C ASN A 273 5.43 -17.53 -23.44
N GLN A 274 6.37 -16.59 -23.41
CA GLN A 274 6.26 -15.32 -22.70
C GLN A 274 5.28 -14.41 -23.44
N THR A 275 4.22 -14.01 -22.77
CA THR A 275 3.54 -12.73 -23.02
C THR A 275 3.39 -12.04 -21.67
N ASP A 276 3.90 -10.83 -21.61
CA ASP A 276 4.14 -10.01 -20.42
C ASP A 276 3.04 -10.05 -19.34
N ASP A 277 3.38 -10.70 -18.23
CA ASP A 277 2.56 -10.76 -17.03
C ASP A 277 2.78 -9.50 -16.17
N LEU A 278 1.84 -8.55 -16.26
CA LEU A 278 1.82 -7.28 -15.53
C LEU A 278 1.74 -7.45 -13.99
N PHE A 279 1.65 -8.69 -13.48
CA PHE A 279 1.56 -9.02 -12.06
C PHE A 279 2.92 -9.29 -11.37
N SER A 280 4.05 -9.29 -12.10
CA SER A 280 5.39 -9.43 -11.50
C SER A 280 5.84 -8.23 -10.63
N ALA A 281 5.06 -7.15 -10.56
CA ALA A 281 5.41 -5.97 -9.75
C ALA A 281 5.19 -6.14 -8.23
N HIS A 282 4.65 -7.28 -7.79
CA HIS A 282 4.34 -7.54 -6.38
C HIS A 282 4.98 -8.80 -5.80
N ASP A 283 5.87 -9.49 -6.54
CA ASP A 283 6.63 -10.62 -6.02
C ASP A 283 8.04 -10.14 -5.59
N PHE A 284 8.14 -9.62 -4.37
CA PHE A 284 9.43 -9.27 -3.78
C PHE A 284 9.92 -10.43 -2.92
N ASP A 285 10.83 -11.21 -3.47
CA ASP A 285 11.61 -12.21 -2.75
C ASP A 285 12.65 -11.48 -1.87
N ILE A 286 12.28 -11.20 -0.61
CA ILE A 286 13.20 -10.56 0.35
C ILE A 286 14.18 -11.63 0.84
N LYS A 287 15.36 -11.71 0.22
CA LYS A 287 16.51 -12.43 0.79
C LYS A 287 17.10 -11.61 1.93
N ILE A 288 16.79 -12.00 3.16
CA ILE A 288 17.39 -11.42 4.37
C ILE A 288 18.71 -12.15 4.62
N ASP A 289 19.82 -11.59 4.12
CA ASP A 289 21.16 -12.03 4.51
C ASP A 289 21.55 -11.36 5.83
N LEU A 290 21.19 -12.01 6.94
CA LEU A 290 21.58 -11.58 8.28
C LEU A 290 22.96 -12.17 8.63
N ALA A 291 24.02 -11.43 8.32
CA ALA A 291 25.38 -11.78 8.74
C ALA A 291 25.58 -11.41 10.22
N VAL A 292 25.41 -12.37 11.13
CA VAL A 292 25.92 -12.27 12.51
C VAL A 292 26.81 -13.49 12.80
N PRO A 293 28.06 -13.32 13.28
CA PRO A 293 28.99 -14.43 13.47
C PRO A 293 28.58 -15.33 14.63
N LEU A 294 28.50 -16.65 14.39
CA LEU A 294 28.34 -17.67 15.43
C LEU A 294 29.71 -18.16 15.90
N PRO A 295 30.05 -18.06 17.20
CA PRO A 295 31.12 -18.87 17.77
C PRO A 295 30.63 -20.29 18.09
N ASN A 296 31.41 -21.25 17.61
CA ASN A 296 31.27 -22.70 17.79
C ASN A 296 31.47 -23.08 19.27
N ASN A 297 30.47 -23.68 19.92
CA ASN A 297 30.70 -24.55 21.07
C ASN A 297 29.54 -25.56 21.25
N PRO A 298 29.78 -26.86 21.43
CA PRO A 298 28.72 -27.86 21.56
C PRO A 298 28.27 -28.00 23.03
N VAL A 299 27.03 -27.65 23.33
CA VAL A 299 26.43 -27.90 24.65
C VAL A 299 25.19 -28.81 24.49
N SER A 300 25.34 -30.02 25.02
CA SER A 300 24.30 -31.04 25.18
C SER A 300 23.17 -30.54 26.08
N ILE A 301 21.91 -30.70 25.66
CA ILE A 301 20.74 -30.44 26.50
C ILE A 301 19.69 -31.55 26.30
N THR A 302 19.42 -32.25 27.41
CA THR A 302 18.37 -33.25 27.61
C THR A 302 16.96 -32.63 27.61
N PRO A 303 15.90 -33.36 27.23
CA PRO A 303 14.56 -32.78 27.14
C PRO A 303 13.89 -32.69 28.52
N ARG A 304 13.50 -31.48 28.93
CA ARG A 304 12.50 -31.25 29.99
C ARG A 304 11.17 -30.84 29.37
N THR A 305 10.12 -31.45 29.91
CA THR A 305 8.69 -31.21 29.67
C THR A 305 8.24 -29.84 30.21
N ALA A 306 7.31 -29.17 29.51
CA ALA A 306 6.07 -28.59 30.07
C ALA A 306 5.40 -27.50 29.16
N ILE A 307 4.08 -27.66 29.01
CA ILE A 307 3.01 -26.65 28.79
C ILE A 307 2.84 -26.07 27.38
N ALA A 308 1.85 -26.63 26.68
CA ALA A 308 1.22 -26.07 25.49
C ALA A 308 0.18 -24.98 25.87
N LYS A 309 0.23 -23.82 25.22
CA LYS A 309 -0.88 -22.86 25.15
C LYS A 309 -1.49 -22.92 23.75
N ASP A 310 -2.78 -23.23 23.76
CA ASP A 310 -3.68 -23.38 22.63
C ASP A 310 -3.98 -22.01 21.97
N THR A 311 -3.74 -21.89 20.66
CA THR A 311 -4.19 -20.74 19.85
C THR A 311 -5.02 -21.24 18.67
N GLY A 312 -6.27 -21.61 18.95
CA GLY A 312 -7.33 -21.84 17.97
C GLY A 312 -8.40 -20.71 18.03
N PRO A 313 -9.14 -20.45 16.94
CA PRO A 313 -9.99 -19.28 16.83
C PRO A 313 -11.25 -19.38 17.70
N ARG A 314 -11.36 -18.47 18.68
CA ARG A 314 -12.53 -18.29 19.54
C ARG A 314 -13.70 -17.66 18.78
N ARG A 315 -14.51 -18.48 18.11
CA ARG A 315 -15.91 -18.13 17.81
C ARG A 315 -16.75 -18.71 18.93
N SER A 316 -17.18 -17.87 19.87
CA SER A 316 -18.08 -18.28 20.95
C SER A 316 -19.38 -18.82 20.34
N LEU A 317 -19.65 -20.11 20.58
CA LEU A 317 -20.90 -20.75 20.20
C LEU A 317 -21.99 -20.21 21.13
N ASN A 318 -22.91 -19.40 20.59
CA ASN A 318 -24.04 -18.89 21.34
C ASN A 318 -25.00 -20.05 21.69
N LEU A 319 -25.15 -20.34 23.00
CA LEU A 319 -25.98 -21.45 23.47
C LEU A 319 -27.47 -21.28 23.10
N GLU A 320 -27.93 -20.04 22.93
CA GLU A 320 -29.32 -19.75 22.56
C GLU A 320 -29.65 -20.22 21.14
N ASP A 321 -28.72 -20.02 20.20
CA ASP A 321 -28.89 -20.45 18.80
C ASP A 321 -28.90 -21.98 18.67
N TYR A 322 -28.09 -22.67 19.50
CA TYR A 322 -28.09 -24.13 19.54
C TYR A 322 -29.41 -24.70 20.10
N LYS A 323 -29.94 -24.10 21.16
CA LYS A 323 -31.20 -24.54 21.79
C LYS A 323 -32.40 -24.31 20.88
N LYS A 324 -32.46 -23.17 20.18
CA LYS A 324 -33.51 -22.89 19.17
C LYS A 324 -33.47 -23.89 18.01
N LYS A 325 -32.29 -24.21 17.49
CA LYS A 325 -32.15 -25.12 16.33
C LYS A 325 -32.49 -26.57 16.65
N ARG A 326 -32.34 -26.98 17.92
CA ARG A 326 -32.67 -28.33 18.40
C ARG A 326 -34.06 -28.44 19.04
N GLY A 327 -34.82 -27.35 19.14
CA GLY A 327 -36.16 -27.34 19.74
C GLY A 327 -36.15 -27.67 21.23
N LEU A 328 -35.08 -27.32 21.95
CA LEU A 328 -34.98 -27.53 23.40
C LEU A 328 -35.56 -26.37 24.23
N ILE A 329 -36.00 -25.28 23.56
CA ILE A 329 -36.77 -24.15 24.11
C ILE A 329 -37.75 -23.69 23.04
#